data_AF-A0A5C7BRV8-F1
#
_entry.id   AF-A0A5C7BRV8-F1
#
_cell.length_a   1.000
_cell.length_b   1.000
_cell.length_c   1.000
_cell.angle_alpha   90.00
_cell.angle_beta   90.00
_cell.angle_gamma   90.00
#
_symmetry.space_group_name_H-M   'P 1'
#
loop_
_entity.id
_entity.type
_entity.pdbx_description
1 polymer ?
#
loop_
_entity_poly.entity_id
_entity_poly.type
_entity_poly.pdbx_seq_one_letter_code
_entity_poly.pdbx_strand_id
1 'polypeptide(L)'
;MAKSAAERKAAQRQRVKQRGGSRDDLVLTDKEDAALEKNRRRRNPGHRPYSRTEYIGLLILCDNERLDRQEAGLGVCQRCGNALPVGCGGNFRGEGACWFTLAFRALNLTAVTGHANLQGE
;
A
#
# COMPACT_ATOMS: atom_id res chain seq x y z
N MET A 1 -38.45 9.50 -18.51
CA MET A 1 -37.49 10.62 -18.54
C MET A 1 -36.07 10.08 -18.42
N ALA A 2 -35.13 10.55 -19.25
CA ALA A 2 -33.74 10.12 -19.16
C ALA A 2 -33.10 10.72 -17.91
N LYS A 3 -32.48 9.88 -17.07
CA LYS A 3 -31.83 10.32 -15.82
C LYS A 3 -30.75 11.36 -16.11
N SER A 4 -30.70 12.41 -15.31
CA SER A 4 -29.67 13.44 -15.42
C SER A 4 -28.28 12.86 -15.14
N ALA A 5 -27.21 13.52 -15.60
CA ALA A 5 -25.84 13.09 -15.31
C ALA A 5 -25.56 13.00 -13.80
N ALA A 6 -26.15 13.91 -13.01
CA ALA A 6 -26.05 13.92 -11.56
C ALA A 6 -26.74 12.70 -10.92
N GLU A 7 -27.96 12.37 -11.36
CA GLU A 7 -28.72 11.20 -10.87
C GLU A 7 -28.01 9.88 -11.21
N ARG A 8 -27.37 9.80 -12.39
CA ARG A 8 -26.57 8.62 -12.77
C ARG A 8 -25.36 8.45 -11.87
N LYS A 9 -24.64 9.54 -11.57
CA LYS A 9 -23.47 9.54 -10.68
C LYS A 9 -23.86 9.22 -9.23
N ALA A 10 -24.98 9.76 -8.75
CA ALA A 10 -25.52 9.46 -7.42
C ALA A 10 -25.92 7.98 -7.28
N ALA A 11 -26.66 7.44 -8.26
CA ALA A 11 -27.03 6.02 -8.27
C ALA A 11 -25.81 5.09 -8.37
N GLN A 12 -24.74 5.52 -9.07
CA GLN A 12 -23.49 4.77 -9.10
C GLN A 12 -22.80 4.75 -7.74
N ARG A 13 -22.70 5.91 -7.05
CA ARG A 13 -22.15 6.00 -5.69
C ARG A 13 -22.95 5.15 -4.69
N GLN A 14 -24.29 5.18 -4.79
CA GLN A 14 -25.18 4.37 -3.95
C GLN A 14 -24.91 2.87 -4.12
N ARG A 15 -24.78 2.38 -5.36
CA ARG A 15 -24.48 0.97 -5.66
C ARG A 15 -23.11 0.53 -5.15
N VAL A 16 -22.11 1.40 -5.24
CA VAL A 16 -20.76 1.13 -4.73
C VAL A 16 -20.76 1.04 -3.21
N LYS A 17 -21.44 1.99 -2.53
CA LYS A 17 -21.61 1.98 -1.07
C LYS A 17 -22.39 0.76 -0.57
N GLN A 18 -23.43 0.33 -1.29
CA GLN A 18 -24.19 -0.89 -0.96
C GLN A 18 -23.37 -2.18 -1.10
N ARG A 19 -22.36 -2.20 -1.96
CA ARG A 19 -21.41 -3.31 -2.10
C ARG A 19 -20.21 -3.20 -1.15
N GLY A 20 -20.24 -2.26 -0.21
CA GLY A 20 -19.15 -2.02 0.75
C GLY A 20 -17.90 -1.38 0.14
N GLY A 21 -17.94 -0.94 -1.12
CA GLY A 21 -16.81 -0.28 -1.77
C GLY A 21 -16.79 1.23 -1.48
N SER A 22 -15.59 1.78 -1.31
CA SER A 22 -15.33 3.21 -1.57
C SER A 22 -15.08 3.42 -3.07
N ARG A 23 -15.36 4.62 -3.57
CA ARG A 23 -14.89 5.03 -4.90
C ARG A 23 -13.84 6.10 -4.70
N ASP A 24 -12.60 5.71 -4.96
CA ASP A 24 -11.45 6.59 -4.88
C ASP A 24 -10.96 6.88 -6.30
N ASP A 25 -10.84 8.16 -6.64
CA ASP A 25 -10.32 8.61 -7.93
C ASP A 25 -8.81 8.84 -7.77
N LEU A 26 -7.99 8.17 -8.58
CA LEU A 26 -6.52 8.25 -8.54
C LEU A 26 -6.00 8.92 -9.81
N VAL A 27 -5.16 9.95 -9.64
CA VAL A 27 -4.43 10.60 -10.74
C VAL A 27 -3.02 10.02 -10.77
N LEU A 28 -2.64 9.45 -11.92
CA LEU A 28 -1.31 8.86 -12.13
C LEU A 28 -0.48 9.75 -13.04
N THR A 29 0.81 9.82 -12.77
CA THR A 29 1.80 10.34 -13.72
C THR A 29 1.95 9.38 -14.90
N ASP A 30 2.44 9.88 -16.04
CA ASP A 30 2.68 9.06 -17.23
C ASP A 30 3.58 7.85 -16.94
N LYS A 31 4.57 8.04 -16.06
CA LYS A 31 5.49 6.98 -15.63
C LYS A 31 4.75 5.87 -14.86
N GLU A 32 3.85 6.24 -13.96
CA GLU A 32 3.05 5.28 -13.17
C GLU A 32 2.02 4.58 -14.05
N ASP A 33 1.39 5.29 -14.98
CA ASP A 33 0.44 4.71 -15.93
C ASP A 33 1.08 3.65 -16.82
N ALA A 34 2.24 3.98 -17.40
CA ALA A 34 3.03 3.05 -18.21
C ALA A 34 3.48 1.82 -17.40
N ALA A 35 3.91 2.03 -16.15
CA ALA A 35 4.28 0.93 -15.25
C ALA A 35 3.09 0.03 -14.94
N LEU A 36 1.92 0.61 -14.67
CA LEU A 36 0.69 -0.12 -14.39
C LEU A 36 0.25 -0.96 -15.60
N GLU A 37 0.25 -0.39 -16.81
CA GLU A 37 -0.15 -1.13 -18.02
C GLU A 37 0.82 -2.27 -18.32
N LYS A 38 2.13 -2.03 -18.21
CA LYS A 38 3.16 -3.07 -18.35
C LYS A 38 2.96 -4.19 -17.34
N ASN A 39 2.76 -3.87 -16.06
CA ASN A 39 2.76 -4.87 -15.00
C ASN A 39 1.47 -5.69 -14.95
N ARG A 40 0.31 -5.11 -15.30
CA ARG A 40 -0.98 -5.83 -15.40
C ARG A 40 -0.95 -7.00 -16.36
N ARG A 41 -0.19 -6.87 -17.45
CA ARG A 41 0.03 -7.94 -18.44
C ARG A 41 1.03 -8.98 -17.93
N ARG A 42 2.12 -8.52 -17.32
CA ARG A 42 3.23 -9.39 -16.88
C ARG A 42 2.88 -10.24 -15.65
N ARG A 43 1.99 -9.76 -14.78
CA ARG A 43 1.59 -10.48 -13.56
C ARG A 43 0.53 -11.56 -13.78
N ASN A 44 -0.01 -11.71 -14.99
CA ASN A 44 -0.93 -12.79 -15.33
C ASN A 44 -0.53 -13.50 -16.64
N PRO A 45 0.66 -14.12 -16.69
CA PRO A 45 1.17 -14.73 -17.92
C PRO A 45 0.26 -15.88 -18.38
N GLY A 46 -0.02 -15.95 -19.68
CA GLY A 46 -0.89 -16.99 -20.27
C GLY A 46 -2.39 -16.74 -20.11
N HIS A 47 -2.79 -15.66 -19.43
CA HIS A 47 -4.20 -15.31 -19.21
C HIS A 47 -4.47 -13.86 -19.62
N ARG A 48 -5.75 -13.45 -19.52
CA ARG A 48 -6.14 -12.06 -19.75
C ARG A 48 -5.47 -11.15 -18.72
N PRO A 49 -4.87 -10.03 -19.13
CA PRO A 49 -4.33 -9.05 -18.20
C PRO A 49 -5.38 -8.59 -17.19
N TYR A 50 -4.96 -8.39 -15.94
CA TYR A 50 -5.84 -7.87 -14.88
C TYR A 50 -6.50 -6.56 -15.30
N SER A 51 -7.70 -6.26 -14.82
CA SER A 51 -8.25 -4.89 -14.96
C SER A 51 -7.43 -3.88 -14.14
N ARG A 52 -7.57 -2.57 -14.39
CA ARG A 52 -6.80 -1.54 -13.65
C ARG A 52 -7.12 -1.60 -12.16
N THR A 53 -8.42 -1.64 -11.84
CA THR A 53 -8.92 -1.69 -10.47
C THR A 53 -8.52 -2.99 -9.76
N GLU A 54 -8.64 -4.13 -10.44
CA GLU A 54 -8.25 -5.43 -9.89
C GLU A 54 -6.76 -5.47 -9.57
N TYR A 55 -5.91 -5.00 -10.47
CA TYR A 55 -4.47 -4.98 -10.25
C TYR A 55 -4.07 -4.12 -9.05
N ILE A 56 -4.62 -2.91 -8.94
CA ILE A 56 -4.36 -2.04 -7.78
C ILE A 56 -4.88 -2.67 -6.50
N GLY A 57 -6.09 -3.24 -6.51
CA GLY A 57 -6.67 -3.91 -5.35
C GLY A 57 -5.84 -5.10 -4.89
N LEU A 58 -5.40 -5.95 -5.82
CA LEU A 58 -4.52 -7.09 -5.51
C LEU A 58 -3.17 -6.64 -4.97
N LEU A 59 -2.58 -5.57 -5.51
CA LEU A 59 -1.33 -5.03 -4.98
C LEU A 59 -1.47 -4.59 -3.52
N ILE A 60 -2.58 -3.95 -3.15
CA ILE A 60 -2.84 -3.55 -1.76
C ILE A 60 -2.91 -4.78 -0.85
N LEU A 61 -3.62 -5.84 -1.27
CA LEU A 61 -3.73 -7.07 -0.48
C LEU A 61 -2.38 -7.78 -0.33
N CYS A 62 -1.62 -7.91 -1.42
CA CYS A 62 -0.28 -8.50 -1.39
C CYS A 62 0.68 -7.69 -0.51
N ASP A 63 0.61 -6.36 -0.55
CA ASP A 63 1.44 -5.49 0.28
C ASP A 63 1.05 -5.59 1.76
N ASN A 64 -0.25 -5.69 2.08
CA ASN A 64 -0.72 -5.92 3.44
C ASN A 64 -0.16 -7.21 4.03
N GLU A 65 -0.25 -8.34 3.30
CA GLU A 65 0.32 -9.60 3.75
C GLU A 65 1.84 -9.54 3.91
N ARG A 66 2.52 -8.75 3.07
CA ARG A 66 3.97 -8.54 3.18
C ARG A 66 4.30 -7.75 4.45
N LEU A 67 3.54 -6.68 4.73
CA LEU A 67 3.71 -5.87 5.93
C LEU A 67 3.46 -6.70 7.20
N ASP A 68 2.39 -7.49 7.23
CA ASP A 68 2.08 -8.36 8.38
C ASP A 68 3.24 -9.32 8.68
N ARG A 69 3.85 -9.90 7.65
CA ARG A 69 5.03 -10.78 7.79
C ARG A 69 6.26 -10.03 8.29
N GLN A 70 6.50 -8.82 7.78
CA GLN A 70 7.61 -7.99 8.23
C GLN A 70 7.45 -7.58 9.71
N GLU A 71 6.24 -7.21 10.11
CA GLU A 71 5.92 -6.83 11.49
C GLU A 71 6.02 -8.02 12.45
N ALA A 72 5.56 -9.21 12.03
CA ALA A 72 5.69 -10.44 12.81
C ALA A 72 7.16 -10.83 13.07
N GLY A 73 8.09 -10.42 12.19
CA GLY A 73 9.53 -10.61 12.36
C GLY A 73 10.21 -9.59 13.27
N LEU A 74 9.49 -8.57 13.76
CA LEU A 74 10.07 -7.55 14.61
C LEU A 74 10.21 -8.05 16.06
N GLY A 75 11.33 -7.67 16.69
CA GLY A 75 11.57 -7.93 18.10
C GLY A 75 11.11 -6.77 18.99
N VAL A 76 11.91 -6.49 20.01
CA VAL A 76 11.71 -5.35 20.92
C VAL A 76 12.62 -4.18 20.57
N CYS A 77 12.19 -2.97 20.92
CA CYS A 77 13.03 -1.78 20.82
C CYS A 77 14.16 -1.86 21.86
N GLN A 78 15.42 -1.72 21.42
CA GLN A 78 16.58 -1.81 22.32
C GLN A 78 16.65 -0.64 23.32
N ARG A 79 15.92 0.45 23.09
CA ARG A 79 15.84 1.58 24.03
C ARG A 79 14.72 1.44 25.05
N CYS A 80 13.48 1.22 24.63
CA CYS A 80 12.34 1.19 25.56
C CYS A 80 11.89 -0.23 25.98
N GLY A 81 12.41 -1.29 25.37
CA GLY A 81 12.04 -2.68 25.66
C GLY A 81 10.65 -3.10 25.15
N ASN A 82 9.83 -2.17 24.64
CA ASN A 82 8.50 -2.49 24.12
C ASN A 82 8.58 -3.24 22.78
N ALA A 83 7.57 -4.09 22.54
CA ALA A 83 7.38 -4.78 21.27
C ALA A 83 7.21 -3.78 20.11
N LEU A 84 7.85 -4.08 18.99
CA LEU A 84 7.72 -3.34 17.75
C LEU A 84 6.54 -3.89 16.93
N PRO A 85 5.92 -3.11 16.04
CA PRO A 85 6.30 -1.75 15.61
C PRO A 85 5.86 -0.62 16.57
N VAL A 86 5.03 -0.90 17.59
CA VAL A 86 4.52 0.12 18.53
C VAL A 86 5.67 0.84 19.28
N GLY A 87 6.58 0.06 19.88
CA GLY A 87 7.81 0.57 20.50
C GLY A 87 7.58 1.73 21.48
N CYS A 88 8.40 2.78 21.37
CA CYS A 88 8.25 4.03 22.13
C CYS A 88 7.43 5.10 21.39
N GLY A 89 6.80 4.78 20.25
CA GLY A 89 6.11 5.77 19.42
C GLY A 89 7.01 6.88 18.87
N GLY A 90 8.33 6.70 18.88
CA GLY A 90 9.29 7.72 18.42
C GLY A 90 9.74 8.73 19.48
N ASN A 91 9.34 8.59 20.75
CA ASN A 91 9.72 9.52 21.82
C ASN A 91 11.24 9.62 22.05
N PHE A 92 11.98 8.55 21.77
CA PHE A 92 13.44 8.49 21.90
C PHE A 92 14.16 8.57 20.54
N ARG A 93 13.53 9.17 19.53
CA ARG A 93 14.15 9.31 18.20
C ARG A 93 15.39 10.18 18.28
N GLY A 94 16.49 9.71 17.67
CA GLY A 94 17.80 10.35 17.74
C GLY A 94 18.79 9.58 18.62
N GLU A 95 18.28 8.73 19.52
CA GLU A 95 19.11 7.82 20.28
C GLU A 95 19.45 6.58 19.44
N GLY A 96 20.72 6.15 19.46
CA GLY A 96 21.20 5.03 18.66
C GLY A 96 20.52 3.69 18.96
N ALA A 97 20.07 3.49 20.21
CA ALA A 97 19.37 2.28 20.62
C ALA A 97 17.87 2.28 20.26
N CYS A 98 17.32 3.39 19.78
CA CYS A 98 15.90 3.49 19.43
C CYS A 98 15.65 2.98 18.01
N TRP A 99 14.75 2.01 17.86
CA TRP A 99 14.38 1.45 16.55
C TRP A 99 13.86 2.54 15.57
N PHE A 100 13.15 3.54 16.09
CA PHE A 100 12.65 4.67 15.30
C PHE A 100 13.73 5.64 14.80
N THR A 101 15.01 5.46 15.18
CA THR A 101 16.10 6.31 14.68
C THR A 101 16.57 5.85 13.31
N LEU A 102 16.72 4.54 13.08
CA LEU A 102 17.23 3.99 11.80
C LEU A 102 16.48 2.74 11.33
N ALA A 103 16.25 1.80 12.23
CA ALA A 103 15.77 0.46 11.88
C ALA A 103 14.32 0.44 11.34
N PHE A 104 13.48 1.42 11.70
CA PHE A 104 12.13 1.56 11.15
C PHE A 104 12.07 1.64 9.63
N ARG A 105 13.14 2.13 8.99
CA ARG A 105 13.24 2.25 7.54
C ARG A 105 13.10 0.91 6.81
N ALA A 106 13.34 -0.20 7.51
CA ALA A 106 13.11 -1.54 6.97
C ALA A 106 11.66 -1.77 6.53
N LEU A 107 10.68 -1.10 7.16
CA LEU A 107 9.25 -1.19 6.81
C LEU A 107 8.82 -0.18 5.73
N ASN A 108 9.67 0.77 5.35
CA ASN A 108 9.30 1.76 4.34
C ASN A 108 9.23 1.11 2.95
N LEU A 109 8.26 1.52 2.12
CA LEU A 109 8.15 1.10 0.71
C LEU A 109 9.34 1.56 -0.14
N THR A 110 10.01 2.66 0.24
CA THR A 110 11.18 3.21 -0.44
C THR A 110 12.35 3.43 0.52
N ALA A 111 13.56 3.26 -0.01
CA ALA A 111 14.78 3.68 0.65
C ALA A 111 14.93 5.21 0.61
N VAL A 112 15.90 5.75 1.37
CA VAL A 112 16.19 7.19 1.41
C VAL A 112 16.52 7.77 0.03
N THR A 113 16.99 6.93 -0.89
CA THR A 113 17.30 7.30 -2.29
C THR A 113 16.09 7.22 -3.25
N GLY A 114 14.88 6.96 -2.74
CA GLY A 114 13.67 6.82 -3.55
C GLY A 114 13.59 5.52 -4.36
N HIS A 115 14.56 4.62 -4.21
CA HIS A 115 14.46 3.27 -4.77
C HIS A 115 13.49 2.41 -3.95
N ALA A 116 12.77 1.51 -4.63
CA ALA A 116 11.91 0.57 -3.95
C ALA A 116 12.71 -0.26 -2.94
N ASN A 117 12.21 -0.32 -1.71
CA ASN A 117 12.83 -1.11 -0.65
C ASN A 117 12.37 -2.57 -0.80
N LEU A 118 13.05 -3.29 -1.69
CA LEU A 118 12.74 -4.67 -2.04
C LEU A 118 13.49 -5.70 -1.18
N GLN A 119 14.09 -5.29 -0.06
CA GLN A 119 14.77 -6.24 0.84
C GLN A 119 13.73 -7.03 1.64
N GLY A 120 13.83 -8.37 1.62
CA GLY A 120 13.01 -9.29 2.40
C GLY A 120 11.88 -9.97 1.62
N GLU A 121 12.23 -10.90 0.73
CA GLU A 121 11.47 -12.16 0.60
C GLU A 121 11.97 -13.14 1.66
#